data_AF-A0A1A7Z8G6-F1
#
_entry.id   AF-A0A1A7Z8G6-F1
#
_cell.length_a   1.000
_cell.length_b   1.000
_cell.length_c   1.000
_cell.angle_alpha   90.00
_cell.angle_beta   90.00
_cell.angle_gamma   90.00
#
_symmetry.space_group_name_H-M   'P 1'
#
loop_
_entity.id
_entity.type
_entity.pdbx_description
1 polymer ?
#
loop_
_entity_poly.entity_id
_entity_poly.type
_entity_poly.pdbx_seq_one_letter_code
_entity_poly.pdbx_strand_id
1 'polypeptide(L)'
;MTTRGVHIEVIESMDTCSCINAIRRFFAIRGPAKQMRSDRGTNFIAESVELGMAQPNNNPPDIVNHLHANGCTWEFNPSHASHMGGVWERMIGVTRRILDSMLLQNKHTRLTHEVLCTLMAE
;
A
#
# COMPACT_ATOMS: atom_id res chain seq x y z
N MET A 1 -2.91 -9.25 21.68
CA MET A 1 -2.28 -10.13 20.69
C MET A 1 -2.07 -9.31 19.41
N THR A 2 -0.85 -9.25 18.88
CA THR A 2 -0.54 -8.51 17.63
C THR A 2 -0.31 -9.52 16.50
N THR A 3 -1.19 -9.53 15.50
CA THR A 3 -1.06 -10.38 14.30
C THR A 3 -0.27 -9.66 13.20
N ARG A 4 0.55 -10.39 12.46
CA ARG A 4 1.27 -9.88 11.28
C ARG A 4 0.60 -10.38 10.01
N GLY A 5 -0.52 -9.76 9.65
CA GLY A 5 -1.21 -10.03 8.39
C GLY A 5 -0.52 -9.31 7.23
N VAL A 6 -0.53 -9.93 6.06
CA VAL A 6 -0.12 -9.30 4.79
C VAL A 6 -1.35 -9.21 3.91
N HIS A 7 -1.60 -8.03 3.37
CA HIS A 7 -2.59 -7.78 2.33
C HIS A 7 -1.84 -7.37 1.08
N ILE A 8 -2.15 -8.00 -0.06
CA ILE A 8 -1.53 -7.69 -1.34
C ILE A 8 -2.62 -7.17 -2.26
N GLU A 9 -2.36 -6.05 -2.91
CA GLU A 9 -3.28 -5.43 -3.86
C GLU A 9 -2.60 -5.32 -5.22
N VAL A 10 -3.31 -5.70 -6.28
CA VAL A 10 -2.88 -5.44 -7.66
C VAL A 10 -3.30 -4.03 -8.04
N ILE A 11 -2.38 -3.25 -8.59
CA ILE A 11 -2.60 -1.88 -9.07
C ILE A 11 -2.20 -1.78 -10.54
N GLU A 12 -2.96 -1.00 -11.32
CA GLU A 12 -2.76 -0.84 -12.76
C GLU A 12 -1.53 0.00 -13.10
N SER A 13 -1.22 0.96 -12.24
CA SER A 13 -0.16 1.95 -12.47
C SER A 13 0.45 2.41 -11.15
N MET A 14 1.64 2.99 -11.26
CA MET A 14 2.40 3.54 -10.13
C MET A 14 2.11 5.05 -9.96
N ASP A 15 0.84 5.43 -10.05
CA ASP A 15 0.37 6.81 -9.85
C ASP A 15 -0.47 6.97 -8.58
N THR A 16 -0.69 8.23 -8.21
CA THR A 16 -1.45 8.62 -7.03
C THR A 16 -2.88 8.06 -7.03
N CYS A 17 -3.58 8.12 -8.17
CA CYS A 17 -4.96 7.65 -8.29
C CYS A 17 -5.07 6.14 -8.03
N SER A 18 -4.17 5.35 -8.61
CA SER A 18 -4.09 3.91 -8.39
C SER A 18 -3.79 3.55 -6.93
N CYS A 19 -2.90 4.30 -6.27
CA CYS A 19 -2.62 4.10 -4.85
C CYS A 19 -3.85 4.41 -3.97
N ILE A 20 -4.53 5.53 -4.24
CA ILE A 20 -5.74 5.92 -3.50
C ILE A 20 -6.83 4.85 -3.58
N ASN A 21 -7.05 4.31 -4.78
CA ASN A 21 -8.02 3.25 -4.99
C ASN A 21 -7.63 1.96 -4.26
N ALA A 22 -6.35 1.61 -4.21
CA ALA A 22 -5.87 0.47 -3.44
C ALA A 22 -6.15 0.62 -1.94
N ILE A 23 -5.91 1.80 -1.37
CA ILE A 23 -6.18 2.08 0.05
C ILE A 23 -7.68 2.01 0.36
N ARG A 24 -8.53 2.55 -0.53
CA ARG A 24 -10.00 2.45 -0.41
C ARG A 24 -10.48 1.00 -0.42
N ARG A 25 -9.97 0.18 -1.34
CA ARG A 25 -10.31 -1.26 -1.40
C ARG A 25 -9.82 -2.01 -0.16
N PHE A 26 -8.62 -1.70 0.32
CA PHE A 26 -8.12 -2.24 1.59
C PHE A 26 -9.05 -1.94 2.76
N PHE A 27 -9.50 -0.69 2.92
CA PHE A 27 -10.45 -0.32 3.98
C PHE A 27 -11.83 -0.96 3.80
N ALA A 28 -12.30 -1.11 2.56
CA ALA A 28 -13.56 -1.79 2.29
C ALA A 28 -13.53 -3.27 2.71
N ILE A 29 -12.38 -3.95 2.53
CA ILE A 29 -12.21 -5.38 2.84
C ILE A 29 -11.85 -5.61 4.31
N ARG A 30 -10.93 -4.82 4.87
CA ARG A 30 -10.34 -5.04 6.20
C ARG A 30 -10.91 -4.12 7.28
N GLY A 31 -11.70 -3.12 6.90
CA GLY A 31 -12.10 -2.03 7.77
C GLY A 31 -11.02 -0.94 7.89
N PRO A 32 -11.37 0.19 8.52
CA PRO A 32 -10.46 1.31 8.66
C PRO A 32 -9.28 0.98 9.58
N ALA A 33 -8.07 1.29 9.12
CA ALA A 33 -6.89 1.25 9.97
C ALA A 33 -6.87 2.47 10.90
N LYS A 34 -6.34 2.31 12.12
CA LYS A 34 -6.14 3.45 13.03
C LYS A 34 -4.92 4.30 12.63
N GLN A 35 -3.89 3.65 12.09
CA GLN A 35 -2.64 4.29 11.71
C GLN A 35 -2.05 3.58 10.49
N MET A 36 -1.59 4.35 9.52
CA MET A 36 -0.79 3.93 8.38
C MET A 36 0.59 4.56 8.48
N ARG A 37 1.63 3.78 8.15
CA ARG A 37 3.02 4.26 8.12
C ARG A 37 3.66 3.87 6.81
N SER A 38 4.34 4.83 6.18
CA SER A 38 5.07 4.62 4.93
C SER A 38 6.46 5.23 4.99
N ASP A 39 7.35 4.74 4.13
CA ASP A 39 8.59 5.44 3.86
C ASP A 39 8.33 6.72 3.05
N ARG A 40 9.38 7.52 2.86
CA ARG A 40 9.37 8.68 1.97
C ARG A 40 9.69 8.26 0.54
N GLY A 41 9.15 7.14 0.06
CA GLY A 41 9.27 6.76 -1.35
C GLY A 41 8.69 7.86 -2.24
N THR A 42 9.27 8.11 -3.41
CA THR A 42 8.85 9.23 -4.30
C THR A 42 7.38 9.20 -4.66
N ASN A 43 6.77 8.01 -4.78
CA ASN A 43 5.34 7.87 -5.05
C ASN A 43 4.50 8.28 -3.85
N PHE A 44 4.92 7.91 -2.62
CA PHE A 44 4.24 8.30 -1.40
C PHE A 44 4.51 9.75 -1.00
N ILE A 45 5.67 10.32 -1.39
CA ILE A 45 5.94 11.76 -1.26
C ILE A 45 5.08 12.52 -2.27
N ALA A 46 5.08 12.11 -3.54
CA ALA A 46 4.26 12.72 -4.58
C ALA A 46 2.78 12.64 -4.20
N GLU A 47 2.32 11.49 -3.70
CA GLU A 47 1.06 11.35 -3.00
C GLU A 47 1.00 12.38 -1.89
N SER A 48 1.82 12.36 -0.83
CA SER A 48 1.72 13.32 0.29
C SER A 48 1.71 14.81 -0.10
N VAL A 49 2.37 15.18 -1.20
CA VAL A 49 2.52 16.55 -1.71
C VAL A 49 1.33 16.96 -2.58
N GLU A 50 0.92 16.13 -3.55
CA GLU A 50 -0.39 16.27 -4.22
C GLU A 50 -1.52 16.18 -3.21
N LEU A 51 -1.26 15.43 -2.15
CA LEU A 51 -2.15 15.18 -1.04
C LEU A 51 -2.08 16.27 0.05
N GLY A 52 -1.47 17.43 -0.20
CA GLY A 52 -1.55 18.59 0.70
C GLY A 52 -1.02 18.38 2.13
N MET A 53 -0.45 17.21 2.45
CA MET A 53 0.00 16.83 3.80
C MET A 53 1.25 17.61 4.23
N ALA A 54 1.91 18.27 3.29
CA ALA A 54 3.12 19.07 3.50
C ALA A 54 2.88 20.58 3.59
N GLN A 55 1.65 21.08 3.39
CA GLN A 55 1.37 22.53 3.33
C GLN A 55 0.24 22.92 4.30
N PRO A 56 0.47 23.84 5.25
CA PRO A 56 -0.54 24.24 6.24
C PRO A 56 -1.74 25.03 5.67
N ASN A 57 -1.71 25.44 4.40
CA ASN A 57 -2.68 26.36 3.80
C ASN A 57 -3.52 25.80 2.64
N ASN A 58 -3.44 24.50 2.33
CA ASN A 58 -4.24 23.91 1.26
C ASN A 58 -5.29 22.95 1.82
N ASN A 59 -6.45 22.90 1.17
CA ASN A 59 -7.49 21.93 1.48
C ASN A 59 -6.88 20.52 1.52
N PRO A 60 -7.01 19.76 2.61
CA PRO A 60 -6.60 18.38 2.63
C PRO A 60 -7.35 17.68 1.48
N PRO A 61 -6.66 16.91 0.65
CA PRO A 61 -7.23 16.24 -0.50
C PRO A 61 -7.91 14.94 -0.11
N ASP A 62 -8.58 14.37 -1.10
CA ASP A 62 -9.64 13.39 -0.91
C ASP A 62 -9.22 12.17 -0.10
N ILE A 63 -7.98 11.69 -0.19
CA ILE A 63 -7.56 10.56 0.63
C ILE A 63 -7.19 10.96 2.06
N VAL A 64 -6.62 12.15 2.31
CA VAL A 64 -6.33 12.60 3.67
C VAL A 64 -7.65 12.82 4.40
N ASN A 65 -8.62 13.43 3.72
CA ASN A 65 -9.98 13.55 4.21
C ASN A 65 -10.63 12.19 4.40
N HIS A 66 -10.48 11.27 3.45
CA HIS A 66 -11.02 9.92 3.58
C HIS A 66 -10.41 9.17 4.77
N LEU A 67 -9.10 9.17 4.92
CA LEU A 67 -8.38 8.55 6.03
C LEU A 67 -8.80 9.19 7.35
N HIS A 68 -8.79 10.53 7.43
CA HIS A 68 -9.18 11.25 8.64
C HIS A 68 -10.66 11.04 9.00
N ALA A 69 -11.56 11.03 8.01
CA ALA A 69 -12.98 10.71 8.20
C ALA A 69 -13.18 9.27 8.70
N ASN A 70 -12.28 8.36 8.33
CA ASN A 70 -12.24 6.99 8.82
C ASN A 70 -11.40 6.81 10.10
N GLY A 71 -10.93 7.90 10.73
CA GLY A 71 -10.15 7.86 11.97
C GLY A 71 -8.73 7.30 11.82
N CYS A 72 -8.19 7.31 10.60
CA CYS A 72 -6.85 6.85 10.27
C CYS A 72 -5.85 8.01 10.23
N THR A 73 -4.73 7.89 10.96
CA THR A 73 -3.58 8.79 10.81
C THR A 73 -2.56 8.20 9.82
N TRP A 74 -1.95 9.03 8.98
CA TRP A 74 -0.87 8.59 8.08
C TRP A 74 0.43 9.29 8.46
N GLU A 75 1.45 8.51 8.80
CA GLU A 75 2.76 8.99 9.22
C GLU A 75 3.88 8.55 8.27
N PHE A 76 4.76 9.49 7.93
CA PHE A 76 5.96 9.23 7.16
C PHE A 76 7.16 9.04 8.07
N ASN A 77 8.01 8.07 7.74
CA ASN A 77 9.27 7.90 8.45
C ASN A 77 10.13 9.18 8.36
N PRO A 78 10.85 9.55 9.44
CA PRO A 78 11.85 10.61 9.40
C PRO A 78 12.90 10.35 8.31
N SER A 79 13.47 11.42 7.74
CA SER A 79 14.62 11.29 6.85
C SER A 79 15.74 10.52 7.58
N HIS A 80 16.34 9.55 6.90
CA HIS A 80 17.40 8.65 7.43
C HIS A 80 16.97 7.59 8.46
N ALA A 81 15.68 7.43 8.76
CA ALA A 81 15.18 6.36 9.64
C ALA A 81 14.85 5.06 8.88
N SER A 82 15.75 4.57 8.02
CA SER A 82 15.55 3.35 7.20
C SER A 82 15.23 2.11 8.05
N HIS A 83 15.79 2.03 9.26
CA HIS A 83 15.54 0.94 10.20
C HIS A 83 14.07 0.77 10.61
N MET A 84 13.25 1.84 10.53
CA MET A 84 11.83 1.77 10.85
C MET A 84 11.03 0.93 9.86
N GLY A 85 11.59 0.66 8.67
CA GLY A 85 10.94 -0.14 7.63
C GLY A 85 11.33 -1.61 7.55
N GLY A 86 12.32 -2.05 8.31
CA GLY A 86 12.88 -3.41 8.16
C GLY A 86 11.84 -4.53 8.35
N VAL A 87 10.79 -4.28 9.14
CA VAL A 87 9.71 -5.26 9.33
C VAL A 87 8.92 -5.49 8.04
N TRP A 88 8.45 -4.43 7.37
CA TRP A 88 7.69 -4.59 6.13
C TRP A 88 8.59 -4.96 4.97
N GLU A 89 9.84 -4.48 4.91
CA GLU A 89 10.82 -4.91 3.90
C GLU A 89 11.06 -6.43 3.95
N ARG A 90 11.20 -6.99 5.15
CA ARG A 90 11.31 -8.44 5.33
C ARG A 90 10.07 -9.17 4.83
N MET A 91 8.87 -8.65 5.11
CA MET A 91 7.62 -9.26 4.65
C MET A 91 7.46 -9.16 3.13
N ILE A 92 7.86 -8.05 2.51
CA ILE A 92 7.90 -7.88 1.05
C ILE A 92 8.83 -8.95 0.44
N GLY A 93 10.03 -9.13 1.00
CA GLY A 93 10.97 -10.14 0.52
C GLY A 93 10.46 -11.57 0.66
N VAL A 94 9.78 -11.91 1.76
CA VAL A 94 9.13 -13.23 1.93
C VAL A 94 8.02 -13.42 0.89
N THR A 95 7.14 -12.42 0.74
CA THR A 95 6.02 -12.46 -0.20
C THR A 95 6.49 -12.67 -1.64
N ARG A 96 7.51 -11.91 -2.07
CA ARG A 96 8.11 -12.07 -3.41
C ARG A 96 8.62 -13.49 -3.65
N ARG A 97 9.37 -14.06 -2.71
CA ARG A 97 9.88 -15.44 -2.86
C ARG A 97 8.77 -16.48 -2.98
N ILE A 98 7.67 -16.30 -2.25
CA ILE A 98 6.51 -17.20 -2.33
C ILE A 98 5.86 -17.08 -3.71
N LEU A 99 5.56 -15.86 -4.16
CA LEU A 99 4.99 -15.60 -5.48
C LEU A 99 5.90 -16.14 -6.59
N ASP A 100 7.21 -15.87 -6.53
CA ASP A 100 8.17 -16.38 -7.50
C ASP A 100 8.15 -17.91 -7.54
N SER A 101 8.14 -18.59 -6.39
CA SER A 101 8.05 -20.06 -6.34
C SER A 101 6.76 -20.58 -6.96
N MET A 102 5.61 -19.96 -6.67
CA MET A 102 4.31 -20.36 -7.22
C MET A 102 4.24 -20.13 -8.74
N LEU A 103 4.80 -19.04 -9.23
CA LEU A 103 4.79 -18.68 -10.65
C LEU A 103 5.82 -19.49 -11.46
N LEU A 104 6.99 -19.79 -10.90
CA LEU A 104 8.02 -20.61 -11.53
C LEU A 104 7.61 -22.08 -11.68
N GLN A 105 6.76 -22.59 -10.79
CA GLN A 105 6.15 -23.92 -10.94
C GLN A 105 5.15 -23.98 -12.10
N ASN A 106 4.56 -22.83 -12.46
CA ASN A 106 3.53 -22.67 -13.47
C ASN A 106 4.09 -22.09 -14.80
N LYS A 107 5.14 -22.72 -15.35
CA LYS A 107 5.89 -22.24 -16.54
C LYS A 107 5.05 -21.98 -17.80
N HIS A 108 3.80 -22.43 -17.85
CA HIS A 108 2.90 -22.28 -19.00
C HIS A 108 1.66 -21.42 -18.74
N THR A 109 1.55 -20.80 -17.57
CA THR A 109 0.38 -20.00 -17.23
C THR A 109 0.54 -18.59 -17.77
N ARG A 110 -0.17 -18.27 -18.86
CA ARG A 110 -0.39 -16.87 -19.26
C ARG A 110 -1.34 -16.23 -18.25
N LEU A 111 -0.81 -15.41 -17.36
CA LEU A 111 -1.62 -14.62 -16.44
C LEU A 111 -2.19 -13.44 -17.21
N THR A 112 -3.48 -13.51 -17.54
CA THR A 112 -4.24 -12.32 -17.90
C THR A 112 -4.44 -11.46 -16.66
N HIS A 113 -4.81 -10.19 -16.83
CA HIS A 113 -5.08 -9.29 -15.72
C HIS A 113 -6.14 -9.88 -14.76
N GLU A 114 -7.24 -10.39 -15.32
CA GLU A 114 -8.33 -11.02 -14.55
C GLU A 114 -7.84 -12.23 -13.74
N VAL A 115 -7.04 -13.12 -14.35
CA VAL A 115 -6.50 -14.30 -13.68
C VAL A 115 -5.53 -13.90 -12.57
N LEU A 116 -4.70 -12.87 -12.80
CA LEU A 116 -3.80 -12.35 -11.77
C LEU A 116 -4.58 -11.75 -10.59
N CYS A 117 -5.59 -10.91 -10.85
CA CYS A 117 -6.42 -10.34 -9.77
C CYS A 117 -7.12 -11.42 -8.95
N THR A 118 -7.63 -12.47 -9.61
CA THR A 118 -8.28 -13.60 -8.94
C THR A 118 -7.29 -14.35 -8.07
N LEU A 119 -6.12 -14.71 -8.62
CA LEU A 119 -5.05 -15.40 -7.89
C LEU A 119 -4.60 -14.65 -6.64
N MET A 120 -4.57 -13.31 -6.68
CA MET A 120 -4.12 -12.49 -5.55
C MET A 120 -5.19 -12.28 -4.48
N ALA A 121 -6.45 -12.64 -4.76
CA ALA A 121 -7.58 -12.55 -3.83
C ALA A 121 -7.86 -13.86 -3.08
N GLU A 122 -7.40 -15.00 -3.63
CA GLU A 122 -7.48 -16.36 -3.02
C GLU A 122 -6.44 -16.59 -1.92
#